data_AF-A0A1I8M8I6-F1
#
_entry.id   AF-A0A1I8M8I6-F1
#
_cell.length_a   1.000
_cell.length_b   1.000
_cell.length_c   1.000
_cell.angle_alpha   90.00
_cell.angle_beta   90.00
_cell.angle_gamma   90.00
#
_symmetry.space_group_name_H-M   'P 1'
#
loop_
_entity.id
_entity.type
_entity.pdbx_description
1 polymer ?
#
loop_
_entity_poly.entity_id
_entity_poly.type
_entity_poly.pdbx_seq_one_letter_code
_entity_poly.pdbx_strand_id
1 'polypeptide(L)'
;MSQRFCKIFLTCCAISTFATVYSAATPDSDELAELQFPNEDALKRIEEVKQNIFFSDELSSSEYHDDLDIEMGLLENGGNYEWDLLIFTQQWPVTTCYHWREEDKDHECKLPAAKEFWTVHGVWPTKKGHIGPSFCNKTANFDINLLSDIKDELNHFWPDIDGESKGDWLWKHEWLKHGTCAAVLEELNNELKYFSQGITWREGFQLSKILGDSGIHPDSNNTVVAIHAALVKGLGKNPSIHCLYDSKKDVSYLEEIRICFDKSLNATDCDGVKHGNAVSIDYPGGTVITNCHISKPVHYPSLVPNRRRQEENKWKFPIVNLYKLVQFIMWFTL
;
A
#
# COMPACT_ATOMS: atom_id res chain seq x y z
N MET A 1 -17.63 -62.59 64.68
CA MET A 1 -18.11 -61.97 65.94
C MET A 1 -18.06 -60.45 65.72
N SER A 2 -19.21 -59.77 65.84
CA SER A 2 -19.48 -58.32 65.68
C SER A 2 -19.19 -57.71 64.29
N GLN A 3 -20.12 -57.66 63.32
CA GLN A 3 -21.28 -56.74 63.19
C GLN A 3 -20.99 -55.27 63.57
N ARG A 4 -20.98 -54.39 62.57
CA ARG A 4 -21.72 -53.12 62.54
C ARG A 4 -21.98 -52.71 61.08
N PHE A 5 -23.24 -52.84 60.70
CA PHE A 5 -23.82 -52.30 59.47
C PHE A 5 -23.93 -50.77 59.59
N CYS A 6 -23.57 -50.04 58.55
CA CYS A 6 -24.08 -48.70 58.32
C CYS A 6 -24.60 -48.60 56.89
N LYS A 7 -25.92 -48.50 56.76
CA LYS A 7 -26.65 -48.21 55.53
C LYS A 7 -26.38 -46.75 55.16
N ILE A 8 -25.99 -46.49 53.91
CA ILE A 8 -26.24 -45.19 53.28
C ILE A 8 -26.81 -45.46 51.89
N PHE A 9 -27.95 -44.81 51.64
CA PHE A 9 -28.85 -44.95 50.51
C PHE A 9 -28.18 -44.57 49.18
N LEU A 10 -28.43 -45.38 48.14
CA LEU A 10 -28.34 -44.94 46.75
C LEU A 10 -29.48 -43.94 46.50
N THR A 11 -29.13 -42.66 46.38
CA THR A 11 -30.04 -41.64 45.84
C THR A 11 -29.73 -41.46 44.37
N CYS A 12 -30.59 -41.97 43.50
CA CYS A 12 -30.68 -41.53 42.11
C CYS A 12 -31.10 -40.06 42.09
N CYS A 13 -30.19 -39.16 41.71
CA CYS A 13 -30.55 -37.81 41.28
C CYS A 13 -30.38 -37.73 39.77
N ALA A 14 -31.52 -37.71 39.08
CA ALA A 14 -31.62 -37.30 37.69
C ALA A 14 -31.16 -35.84 37.58
N ILE A 15 -30.07 -35.58 36.87
CA ILE A 15 -29.70 -34.24 36.43
C ILE A 15 -30.06 -34.14 34.96
N SER A 16 -31.17 -33.45 34.73
CA SER A 16 -31.63 -32.95 33.44
C SER A 16 -30.53 -32.08 32.82
N THR A 17 -29.95 -32.54 31.72
CA THR A 17 -29.14 -31.70 30.84
C THR A 17 -30.08 -30.88 29.97
N PHE A 18 -30.24 -29.59 30.28
CA PHE A 18 -30.75 -28.62 29.33
C PHE A 18 -29.67 -28.37 28.27
N ALA A 19 -29.76 -29.09 27.16
CA ALA A 19 -29.11 -28.69 25.92
C ALA A 19 -29.99 -27.61 25.28
N THR A 20 -29.62 -26.34 25.44
CA THR A 20 -30.16 -25.26 24.61
C THR A 20 -29.62 -25.43 23.20
N VAL A 21 -30.44 -26.01 22.34
CA VAL A 21 -30.30 -25.96 20.89
C VAL A 21 -30.56 -24.50 20.48
N TYR A 22 -29.50 -23.75 20.19
CA TYR A 22 -29.65 -22.52 19.40
C TYR A 22 -29.86 -22.95 17.94
N SER A 23 -31.10 -22.91 17.50
CA SER A 23 -31.46 -22.96 16.09
C SER A 23 -31.01 -21.66 15.45
N ALA A 24 -29.89 -21.67 14.75
CA ALA A 24 -29.56 -20.59 13.81
C ALA A 24 -30.54 -20.70 12.64
N ALA A 25 -31.53 -19.82 12.60
CA ALA A 25 -32.37 -19.64 11.43
C ALA A 25 -31.47 -19.19 10.27
N THR A 26 -31.48 -19.96 9.19
CA THR A 26 -30.91 -19.58 7.90
C THR A 26 -31.75 -18.43 7.33
N PRO A 27 -31.16 -17.29 6.91
CA PRO A 27 -31.90 -16.30 6.16
C PRO A 27 -32.27 -16.87 4.79
N ASP A 28 -33.52 -16.63 4.42
CA ASP A 28 -34.17 -17.02 3.17
C ASP A 28 -33.46 -16.39 1.96
N SER A 29 -33.44 -17.09 0.83
CA SER A 29 -32.63 -16.75 -0.35
C SER A 29 -33.14 -15.57 -1.19
N ASP A 30 -34.08 -14.77 -0.69
CA ASP A 30 -34.75 -13.69 -1.43
C ASP A 30 -34.48 -12.27 -0.86
N GLU A 31 -33.60 -12.12 0.14
CA GLU A 31 -33.22 -10.81 0.72
C GLU A 31 -31.77 -10.39 0.36
N LEU A 32 -31.34 -10.65 -0.88
CA LEU A 32 -30.05 -10.21 -1.45
C LEU A 32 -30.21 -9.27 -2.66
N ALA A 33 -31.43 -8.80 -2.92
CA ALA A 33 -31.77 -8.01 -4.10
C ALA A 33 -32.25 -6.59 -3.74
N GLU A 34 -31.44 -5.82 -3.03
CA GLU A 34 -31.57 -4.35 -3.05
C GLU A 34 -30.24 -3.67 -2.67
N LEU A 35 -29.20 -3.94 -3.48
CA LEU A 35 -27.98 -3.13 -3.50
C LEU A 35 -28.30 -1.80 -4.18
N GLN A 36 -28.65 -0.81 -3.37
CA GLN A 36 -28.89 0.54 -3.85
C GLN A 36 -27.54 1.21 -4.17
N PHE A 37 -27.27 1.33 -5.47
CA PHE A 37 -26.12 2.05 -6.03
C PHE A 37 -26.08 3.51 -5.50
N PRO A 38 -24.88 4.11 -5.38
CA PRO A 38 -24.76 5.48 -4.88
C PRO A 38 -25.56 6.47 -5.72
N ASN A 39 -26.28 7.35 -5.02
CA ASN A 39 -27.03 8.49 -5.56
C ASN A 39 -26.17 9.31 -6.55
N GLU A 40 -26.79 9.80 -7.64
CA GLU A 40 -26.23 10.72 -8.64
C GLU A 40 -25.48 11.94 -8.02
N ASP A 41 -25.90 12.41 -6.84
CA ASP A 41 -25.23 13.46 -6.06
C ASP A 41 -23.91 13.01 -5.42
N ALA A 42 -23.78 11.72 -5.07
CA ALA A 42 -22.52 11.15 -4.59
C ALA A 42 -21.52 10.96 -5.74
N LEU A 43 -21.99 10.59 -6.94
CA LEU A 43 -21.18 10.53 -8.15
C LEU A 43 -20.73 11.94 -8.59
N LYS A 44 -21.61 12.95 -8.51
CA LYS A 44 -21.24 14.35 -8.77
C LYS A 44 -20.18 14.88 -7.82
N ARG A 45 -20.27 14.54 -6.53
CA ARG A 45 -19.21 14.90 -5.56
C ARG A 45 -17.88 14.23 -5.89
N ILE A 46 -17.89 12.99 -6.38
CA ILE A 46 -16.67 12.31 -6.85
C ILE A 46 -16.12 12.99 -8.12
N GLU A 47 -16.97 13.45 -9.03
CA GLU A 47 -16.59 14.16 -10.26
C GLU A 47 -16.00 15.57 -9.96
N GLU A 48 -16.60 16.30 -9.01
CA GLU A 48 -16.11 17.62 -8.56
C GLU A 48 -14.78 17.50 -7.80
N VAL A 49 -14.59 16.41 -7.03
CA VAL A 49 -13.31 16.07 -6.42
C VAL A 49 -12.26 15.75 -7.50
N LYS A 50 -12.62 15.02 -8.57
CA LYS A 50 -11.71 14.76 -9.71
C LYS A 50 -11.27 16.04 -10.43
N GLN A 51 -12.17 17.01 -10.64
CA GLN A 51 -11.81 18.27 -11.30
C GLN A 51 -10.90 19.16 -10.45
N ASN A 52 -11.01 19.11 -9.12
CA ASN A 52 -10.11 19.84 -8.22
C ASN A 52 -8.78 19.11 -7.97
N ILE A 53 -8.70 17.79 -8.22
CA ILE A 53 -7.46 16.99 -8.18
C ILE A 53 -6.69 17.06 -9.52
N PHE A 54 -7.35 17.45 -10.62
CA PHE A 54 -6.73 17.57 -11.95
C PHE A 54 -5.59 18.62 -12.02
N PHE A 55 -5.37 19.41 -10.97
CA PHE A 55 -4.24 20.35 -10.87
C PHE A 55 -3.02 19.77 -10.12
N SER A 56 -3.08 18.53 -9.61
CA SER A 56 -1.97 17.88 -8.88
C SER A 56 -1.41 16.62 -9.56
N ASP A 57 -1.99 16.19 -10.68
CA ASP A 57 -1.62 14.93 -11.39
C ASP A 57 -0.38 15.06 -12.31
N GLU A 58 0.39 16.14 -12.20
CA GLU A 58 1.60 16.37 -13.02
C GLU A 58 2.92 16.31 -12.23
N LEU A 59 2.92 15.64 -11.07
CA LEU A 59 4.10 15.54 -10.21
C LEU A 59 4.40 14.08 -9.78
N SER A 60 4.64 13.20 -10.75
CA SER A 60 5.27 11.89 -10.52
C SER A 60 6.34 11.62 -11.58
N SER A 61 7.45 12.34 -11.48
CA SER A 61 8.73 11.91 -12.04
C SER A 61 9.75 11.94 -10.90
N SER A 62 9.98 10.77 -10.31
CA SER A 62 10.63 10.61 -9.00
C SER A 62 12.12 10.96 -9.00
N GLU A 63 12.82 10.97 -10.14
CA GLU A 63 14.23 11.38 -10.17
C GLU A 63 14.42 12.91 -10.15
N TYR A 64 13.56 13.68 -10.82
CA TYR A 64 13.76 15.12 -10.94
C TYR A 64 13.23 15.89 -9.72
N HIS A 65 12.25 15.32 -9.01
CA HIS A 65 11.66 15.93 -7.84
C HIS A 65 12.44 15.70 -6.55
N ASP A 66 13.23 14.64 -6.42
CA ASP A 66 13.95 14.38 -5.17
C ASP A 66 15.12 15.36 -4.95
N ASP A 67 15.86 15.73 -5.99
CA ASP A 67 16.89 16.78 -5.90
C ASP A 67 16.27 18.17 -5.65
N LEU A 68 15.09 18.43 -6.23
CA LEU A 68 14.32 19.65 -6.04
C LEU A 68 13.68 19.74 -4.64
N ASP A 69 13.24 18.61 -4.07
CA ASP A 69 12.73 18.50 -2.70
C ASP A 69 13.85 18.70 -1.67
N ILE A 70 15.06 18.19 -1.96
CA ILE A 70 16.25 18.47 -1.17
C ILE A 70 16.58 19.97 -1.23
N GLU A 71 16.59 20.58 -2.41
CA GLU A 71 16.90 22.02 -2.57
C GLU A 71 15.80 22.92 -1.96
N MET A 72 14.53 22.55 -2.11
CA MET A 72 13.39 23.32 -1.58
C MET A 72 13.22 23.14 -0.06
N GLY A 73 13.51 21.95 0.49
CA GLY A 73 13.55 21.72 1.93
C GLY A 73 14.65 22.53 2.64
N LEU A 74 15.74 22.85 1.95
CA LEU A 74 16.80 23.73 2.46
C LEU A 74 16.37 25.20 2.61
N LEU A 75 15.28 25.64 1.98
CA LEU A 75 14.80 27.04 2.03
C LEU A 75 13.86 27.35 3.22
N GLU A 76 13.24 26.36 3.85
CA GLU A 76 12.40 26.60 5.03
C GLU A 76 13.26 26.82 6.29
N ASN A 77 13.43 28.08 6.68
CA ASN A 77 14.21 28.45 7.85
C ASN A 77 13.30 28.43 9.11
N GLY A 78 13.49 27.46 10.00
CA GLY A 78 12.88 27.46 11.34
C GLY A 78 11.49 26.82 11.47
N GLY A 79 11.29 25.62 10.92
CA GLY A 79 10.04 24.86 11.07
C GLY A 79 9.88 24.18 12.44
N ASN A 80 8.64 24.14 12.95
CA ASN A 80 8.27 23.24 14.04
C ASN A 80 8.26 21.79 13.50
N TYR A 81 9.27 21.00 13.84
CA TYR A 81 9.42 19.59 13.45
C TYR A 81 8.63 18.62 14.34
N GLU A 82 7.64 19.10 15.10
CA GLU A 82 6.75 18.23 15.85
C GLU A 82 5.93 17.33 14.92
N TRP A 83 5.98 16.04 15.21
CA TRP A 83 5.21 14.98 14.55
C TRP A 83 4.50 14.11 15.60
N ASP A 84 3.51 13.33 15.18
CA ASP A 84 2.60 12.62 16.09
C ASP A 84 2.86 11.10 16.12
N LEU A 85 3.18 10.52 14.97
CA LEU A 85 3.41 9.09 14.79
C LEU A 85 4.47 8.81 13.72
N LEU A 86 4.90 7.56 13.62
CA LEU A 86 5.74 7.04 12.54
C LEU A 86 4.87 6.23 11.59
N ILE A 87 5.10 6.38 10.29
CA ILE A 87 4.54 5.50 9.27
C ILE A 87 5.66 4.57 8.80
N PHE A 88 5.51 3.27 9.03
CA PHE A 88 6.32 2.26 8.39
C PHE A 88 5.64 1.84 7.10
N THR A 89 6.26 2.11 5.96
CA THR A 89 5.73 1.75 4.64
C THR A 89 6.49 0.57 4.06
N GLN A 90 5.72 -0.42 3.62
CA GLN A 90 6.21 -1.51 2.80
C GLN A 90 5.63 -1.36 1.40
N GLN A 91 6.48 -1.53 0.39
CA GLN A 91 6.10 -1.46 -1.02
C GLN A 91 6.10 -2.85 -1.65
N TRP A 92 5.28 -3.00 -2.68
CA TRP A 92 5.22 -4.17 -3.53
C TRP A 92 6.14 -3.98 -4.74
N PRO A 93 7.31 -4.62 -4.78
CA PRO A 93 8.37 -4.31 -5.76
C PRO A 93 7.92 -4.44 -7.21
N VAL A 94 6.98 -5.33 -7.50
CA VAL A 94 6.45 -5.56 -8.84
C VAL A 94 5.65 -4.36 -9.35
N THR A 95 4.82 -3.75 -8.49
CA THR A 95 4.07 -2.54 -8.85
C THR A 95 5.00 -1.33 -8.88
N THR A 96 5.94 -1.20 -7.94
CA THR A 96 6.95 -0.13 -7.98
C THR A 96 7.75 -0.18 -9.29
N CYS A 97 8.24 -1.35 -9.68
CA CYS A 97 8.95 -1.50 -10.96
C CYS A 97 8.06 -1.18 -12.17
N TYR A 98 6.78 -1.54 -12.09
CA TYR A 98 5.82 -1.19 -13.13
C TYR A 98 5.62 0.33 -13.26
N HIS A 99 5.62 1.07 -12.14
CA HIS A 99 5.60 2.53 -12.14
C HIS A 99 6.79 3.12 -12.89
N TRP A 100 8.01 2.72 -12.55
CA TRP A 100 9.22 3.16 -13.26
C TRP A 100 9.17 2.81 -14.75
N ARG A 101 8.74 1.58 -15.04
CA ARG A 101 8.57 1.14 -16.42
C ARG A 101 7.46 1.86 -17.15
N GLU A 102 6.50 2.49 -16.45
CA GLU A 102 5.57 3.60 -16.77
C GLU A 102 6.17 4.83 -17.46
N GLU A 103 7.32 5.24 -16.97
CA GLU A 103 8.01 6.47 -17.36
C GLU A 103 9.03 6.16 -18.45
N ASP A 104 9.94 5.21 -18.19
CA ASP A 104 10.89 4.69 -19.17
C ASP A 104 10.64 3.21 -19.45
N LYS A 105 10.40 2.87 -20.72
CA LYS A 105 10.14 1.49 -21.15
C LYS A 105 11.34 0.56 -20.99
N ASP A 106 12.55 1.12 -21.00
CA ASP A 106 13.82 0.40 -20.96
C ASP A 106 14.39 0.36 -19.52
N HIS A 107 13.67 0.93 -18.55
CA HIS A 107 14.04 0.95 -17.13
C HIS A 107 14.29 -0.46 -16.59
N GLU A 108 15.48 -0.66 -16.03
CA GLU A 108 15.83 -1.90 -15.35
C GLU A 108 15.48 -1.79 -13.85
N CYS A 109 14.88 -2.83 -13.26
CA CYS A 109 14.54 -2.85 -11.84
C CYS A 109 15.31 -3.95 -11.10
N LYS A 110 15.64 -3.71 -9.83
CA LYS A 110 16.21 -4.72 -8.93
C LYS A 110 15.11 -5.36 -8.08
N LEU A 111 14.49 -6.41 -8.59
CA LEU A 111 13.46 -7.14 -7.84
C LEU A 111 14.08 -8.13 -6.83
N PRO A 112 13.44 -8.35 -5.66
CA PRO A 112 13.87 -9.39 -4.74
C PRO A 112 13.87 -10.78 -5.38
N ALA A 113 14.85 -11.61 -5.02
CA ALA A 113 14.93 -12.98 -5.51
C ALA A 113 13.77 -13.87 -5.01
N ALA A 114 13.30 -13.60 -3.79
CA ALA A 114 12.13 -14.27 -3.23
C ALA A 114 10.85 -13.72 -3.88
N LYS A 115 9.97 -14.63 -4.32
CA LYS A 115 8.62 -14.27 -4.74
C LYS A 115 7.79 -13.87 -3.53
N GLU A 116 6.72 -13.11 -3.76
CA GLU A 116 5.79 -12.72 -2.69
C GLU A 116 6.52 -12.02 -1.54
N PHE A 117 7.47 -11.16 -1.89
CA PHE A 117 8.31 -10.48 -0.93
C PHE A 117 8.10 -8.97 -1.02
N TRP A 118 7.45 -8.42 0.00
CA TRP A 118 7.38 -6.98 0.19
C TRP A 118 8.73 -6.45 0.67
N THR A 119 9.09 -5.24 0.27
CA THR A 119 10.30 -4.56 0.76
C THR A 119 9.90 -3.31 1.53
N VAL A 120 10.80 -2.84 2.38
CA VAL A 120 10.65 -1.54 3.02
C VAL A 120 10.79 -0.46 1.96
N HIS A 121 9.91 0.54 2.01
CA HIS A 121 10.14 1.79 1.33
C HIS A 121 10.73 2.80 2.33
N GLY A 122 10.18 2.89 3.54
CA GLY A 122 10.46 4.01 4.43
C GLY A 122 9.90 3.93 5.84
N VAL A 123 10.47 4.75 6.73
CA VAL A 123 9.98 5.00 8.10
C VAL A 123 9.80 6.50 8.31
N TRP A 124 8.57 6.99 8.28
CA TRP A 124 8.32 8.42 8.11
C TRP A 124 7.64 9.03 9.33
N PRO A 125 8.35 9.88 10.10
CA PRO A 125 7.72 10.77 11.06
C PRO A 125 6.64 11.59 10.39
N THR A 126 5.43 11.55 10.93
CA THR A 126 4.25 12.17 10.33
C THR A 126 3.46 12.94 11.37
N LYS A 127 3.10 14.17 11.01
CA LYS A 127 2.12 14.98 11.74
C LYS A 127 0.72 14.72 11.18
N LYS A 128 -0.24 14.41 12.04
CA LYS A 128 -1.62 14.15 11.61
C LYS A 128 -2.19 15.37 10.90
N GLY A 129 -2.90 15.11 9.80
CA GLY A 129 -3.48 16.14 8.95
C GLY A 129 -2.50 16.96 8.11
N HIS A 130 -1.19 16.70 8.16
CA HIS A 130 -0.15 17.46 7.43
C HIS A 130 0.82 16.50 6.73
N ILE A 131 1.50 16.99 5.68
CA ILE A 131 2.62 16.27 5.06
C ILE A 131 3.89 16.58 5.86
N GLY A 132 4.74 15.57 6.06
CA GLY A 132 5.99 15.70 6.80
C GLY A 132 5.83 15.59 8.32
N PRO A 133 6.84 16.01 9.09
CA PRO A 133 7.98 16.85 8.70
C PRO A 133 9.04 16.13 7.84
N SER A 134 9.89 16.91 7.17
CA SER A 134 10.99 16.42 6.34
C SER A 134 12.25 17.24 6.56
N PHE A 135 13.43 16.64 6.32
CA PHE A 135 14.74 17.31 6.36
C PHE A 135 15.01 18.08 7.67
N CYS A 136 14.68 17.48 8.81
CA CYS A 136 14.71 18.14 10.12
C CYS A 136 16.10 18.51 10.62
N ASN A 137 17.17 17.97 10.02
CA ASN A 137 18.54 18.38 10.28
C ASN A 137 19.31 18.61 8.97
N LYS A 138 19.38 19.87 8.54
CA LYS A 138 20.09 20.31 7.32
C LYS A 138 21.61 20.16 7.38
N THR A 139 22.16 19.96 8.58
CA THR A 139 23.61 19.75 8.80
C THR A 139 23.98 18.28 8.93
N ALA A 140 22.99 17.38 8.93
CA ALA A 140 23.23 15.95 8.97
C ALA A 140 23.95 15.51 7.69
N ASN A 141 24.90 14.60 7.86
CA ASN A 141 25.48 13.83 6.77
C ASN A 141 25.03 12.37 6.94
N PHE A 142 25.03 11.64 5.84
CA PHE A 142 24.82 10.19 5.83
C PHE A 142 26.18 9.49 5.71
N ASP A 143 26.42 8.47 6.54
CA ASP A 143 27.64 7.67 6.51
C ASP A 143 27.32 6.18 6.44
N ILE A 144 27.35 5.65 5.21
CA ILE A 144 27.11 4.24 4.91
C ILE A 144 27.99 3.26 5.71
N ASN A 145 29.16 3.69 6.20
CA ASN A 145 30.03 2.83 6.99
C ASN A 145 29.42 2.51 8.37
N LEU A 146 28.52 3.36 8.89
CA LEU A 146 27.79 3.09 10.13
C LEU A 146 26.79 1.93 9.99
N LEU A 147 26.48 1.54 8.74
CA LEU A 147 25.54 0.47 8.42
C LEU A 147 26.24 -0.81 7.99
N SER A 148 27.57 -0.92 8.13
CA SER A 148 28.35 -2.09 7.69
C SER A 148 27.79 -3.41 8.21
N ASP A 149 27.35 -3.40 9.47
CA ASP A 149 26.93 -4.60 10.19
C ASP A 149 25.52 -5.07 9.80
N ILE A 150 24.73 -4.22 9.12
CA ILE A 150 23.36 -4.52 8.68
C ILE A 150 23.16 -4.36 7.18
N LYS A 151 24.26 -4.25 6.42
CA LYS A 151 24.20 -3.91 5.00
C LYS A 151 23.54 -5.01 4.16
N ASP A 152 23.75 -6.27 4.52
CA ASP A 152 23.15 -7.39 3.81
C ASP A 152 21.64 -7.47 4.07
N GLU A 153 21.22 -7.19 5.31
CA GLU A 153 19.82 -7.06 5.69
C GLU A 153 19.16 -5.88 4.98
N LEU A 154 19.84 -4.73 4.87
CA LEU A 154 19.36 -3.59 4.09
C LEU A 154 19.19 -3.95 2.61
N ASN A 155 20.18 -4.59 1.99
CA ASN A 155 20.07 -5.06 0.61
C ASN A 155 18.92 -6.06 0.41
N HIS A 156 18.57 -6.83 1.44
CA HIS A 156 17.51 -7.83 1.35
C HIS A 156 16.12 -7.23 1.61
N PHE A 157 15.97 -6.47 2.69
CA PHE A 157 14.69 -6.00 3.21
C PHE A 157 14.32 -4.60 2.76
N TRP A 158 15.31 -3.73 2.52
CA TRP A 158 15.14 -2.33 2.11
C TRP A 158 15.95 -2.00 0.84
N PRO A 159 15.89 -2.83 -0.22
CA PRO A 159 16.61 -2.55 -1.45
C PRO A 159 16.03 -1.31 -2.13
N ASP A 160 16.88 -0.66 -2.91
CA ASP A 160 16.39 0.22 -3.95
C ASP A 160 15.87 -0.61 -5.13
N ILE A 161 14.56 -0.49 -5.39
CA ILE A 161 13.90 -1.19 -6.49
C ILE A 161 14.26 -0.53 -7.83
N ASP A 162 14.63 0.75 -7.79
CA ASP A 162 15.22 1.41 -8.94
C ASP A 162 16.55 0.70 -9.28
N GLY A 163 16.58 0.09 -10.47
CA GLY A 163 17.78 -0.59 -10.94
C GLY A 163 18.85 0.37 -11.44
N GLU A 164 18.50 1.61 -11.75
CA GLU A 164 19.39 2.60 -12.33
C GLU A 164 20.13 3.42 -11.27
N SER A 165 19.53 3.57 -10.09
CA SER A 165 20.17 4.18 -8.94
C SER A 165 21.47 3.46 -8.55
N LYS A 166 22.45 4.25 -8.11
CA LYS A 166 23.79 3.77 -7.76
C LYS A 166 24.02 3.84 -6.25
N GLY A 167 24.53 2.75 -5.70
CA GLY A 167 25.08 2.72 -4.35
C GLY A 167 24.00 2.73 -3.27
N ASP A 168 24.08 3.71 -2.39
CA ASP A 168 23.35 3.88 -1.14
C ASP A 168 22.34 5.04 -1.19
N TRP A 169 21.97 5.49 -2.39
CA TRP A 169 21.11 6.65 -2.61
C TRP A 169 19.81 6.59 -1.80
N LEU A 170 19.08 5.46 -1.85
CA LEU A 170 17.79 5.33 -1.16
C LEU A 170 17.94 5.50 0.34
N TRP A 171 18.93 4.83 0.94
CA TRP A 171 19.17 4.92 2.39
C TRP A 171 19.62 6.32 2.78
N LYS A 172 20.45 6.96 1.96
CA LYS A 172 20.81 8.36 2.16
C LYS A 172 19.58 9.27 2.11
N HIS A 173 18.71 9.10 1.11
CA HIS A 173 17.47 9.86 0.97
C HIS A 173 16.56 9.69 2.19
N GLU A 174 16.26 8.44 2.54
CA GLU A 174 15.40 8.08 3.67
C GLU A 174 15.94 8.61 5.01
N TRP A 175 17.25 8.54 5.23
CA TRP A 175 17.84 9.10 6.44
C TRP A 175 17.74 10.62 6.48
N LEU A 176 18.19 11.31 5.44
CA LEU A 176 18.24 12.77 5.43
C LEU A 176 16.85 13.40 5.47
N LYS A 177 15.89 12.85 4.70
CA LYS A 177 14.52 13.33 4.62
C LYS A 177 13.69 12.96 5.85
N HIS A 178 13.79 11.72 6.34
CA HIS A 178 12.88 11.19 7.37
C HIS A 178 13.59 10.79 8.66
N GLY A 179 14.71 10.08 8.58
CA GLY A 179 15.48 9.63 9.75
C GLY A 179 15.94 10.79 10.65
N THR A 180 16.35 11.91 10.08
CA THR A 180 16.73 13.11 10.85
C THR A 180 15.58 13.68 11.70
N CYS A 181 14.33 13.48 11.26
CA CYS A 181 13.14 13.87 12.01
C CYS A 181 12.80 12.86 13.12
N ALA A 182 13.09 11.58 12.90
CA ALA A 182 12.88 10.50 13.86
C ALA A 182 13.92 10.55 15.00
N ALA A 183 15.09 11.12 14.74
CA ALA A 183 16.25 11.11 15.63
C ALA A 183 16.05 11.84 16.98
N VAL A 184 14.90 12.47 17.19
CA VAL A 184 14.46 12.98 18.50
C VAL A 184 14.11 11.85 19.49
N LEU A 185 13.85 10.63 18.99
CA LEU A 185 13.65 9.43 19.81
C LEU A 185 14.98 8.72 20.04
N GLU A 186 15.27 8.31 21.28
CA GLU A 186 16.52 7.64 21.64
C GLU A 186 16.72 6.32 20.88
N GLU A 187 15.62 5.64 20.59
CA GLU A 187 15.55 4.38 19.85
C GLU A 187 15.88 4.55 18.36
N LEU A 188 15.83 5.77 17.82
CA LEU A 188 16.05 6.08 16.39
C LEU A 188 17.10 7.18 16.17
N ASN A 189 17.86 7.56 17.20
CA ASN A 189 18.72 8.75 17.21
C ASN A 189 20.01 8.68 16.38
N ASN A 190 20.18 7.63 15.57
CA ASN A 190 21.26 7.52 14.59
C ASN A 190 20.85 6.58 13.45
N GLU A 191 21.66 6.58 12.38
CA GLU A 191 21.43 5.81 11.16
C GLU A 191 21.23 4.32 11.46
N LEU A 192 22.17 3.69 12.17
CA LEU A 192 22.13 2.26 12.49
C LEU A 192 20.81 1.90 13.20
N LYS A 193 20.46 2.64 14.25
CA LYS A 193 19.22 2.40 15.01
C LYS A 193 17.96 2.56 14.17
N TYR A 194 17.89 3.63 13.36
CA TYR A 194 16.74 3.90 12.49
C TYR A 194 16.54 2.77 11.46
N PHE A 195 17.60 2.37 10.77
CA PHE A 195 17.55 1.30 9.78
C PHE A 195 17.32 -0.08 10.41
N SER A 196 17.97 -0.38 11.53
CA SER A 196 17.72 -1.61 12.28
C SER A 196 16.25 -1.72 12.73
N GLN A 197 15.62 -0.62 13.12
CA GLN A 197 14.20 -0.63 13.49
C GLN A 197 13.29 -0.93 12.28
N GLY A 198 13.57 -0.31 11.12
CA GLY A 198 12.83 -0.61 9.89
C GLY A 198 12.96 -2.08 9.45
N ILE A 199 14.16 -2.66 9.56
CA ILE A 199 14.40 -4.09 9.33
C ILE A 199 13.61 -4.94 10.32
N THR A 200 13.68 -4.61 11.62
CA THR A 200 12.95 -5.33 12.69
C THR A 200 11.44 -5.35 12.40
N TRP A 201 10.87 -4.21 11.99
CA TRP A 201 9.46 -4.16 11.60
C TRP A 201 9.19 -4.95 10.32
N ARG A 202 10.09 -4.93 9.33
CA ARG A 202 9.92 -5.73 8.11
C ARG A 202 9.85 -7.23 8.40
N GLU A 203 10.69 -7.72 9.31
CA GLU A 203 10.71 -9.12 9.74
C GLU A 203 9.46 -9.51 10.53
N GLY A 204 8.97 -8.60 11.39
CA GLY A 204 7.77 -8.82 12.21
C GLY A 204 6.46 -8.72 11.43
N PHE A 205 6.36 -7.77 10.50
CA PHE A 205 5.14 -7.47 9.75
C PHE A 205 5.21 -8.00 8.32
N GLN A 206 5.19 -9.34 8.18
CA GLN A 206 5.23 -10.03 6.89
C GLN A 206 3.89 -9.94 6.16
N LEU A 207 3.73 -8.92 5.31
CA LEU A 207 2.47 -8.63 4.62
C LEU A 207 1.96 -9.78 3.75
N SER A 208 2.83 -10.50 3.04
CA SER A 208 2.41 -11.68 2.27
C SER A 208 1.79 -12.76 3.14
N LYS A 209 2.34 -12.97 4.34
CA LYS A 209 1.77 -13.92 5.30
C LYS A 209 0.42 -13.41 5.83
N ILE A 210 0.35 -12.13 6.23
CA ILE A 210 -0.87 -11.52 6.77
C ILE A 210 -2.02 -11.58 5.74
N LEU A 211 -1.75 -11.20 4.49
CA LEU A 211 -2.71 -11.28 3.39
C LEU A 211 -3.04 -12.74 3.06
N GLY A 212 -2.02 -13.60 2.98
CA GLY A 212 -2.17 -15.03 2.67
C GLY A 212 -2.99 -15.81 3.69
N ASP A 213 -2.93 -15.46 4.98
CA ASP A 213 -3.76 -16.04 6.05
C ASP A 213 -5.27 -15.77 5.84
N SER A 214 -5.62 -14.86 4.92
CA SER A 214 -6.99 -14.59 4.45
C SER A 214 -7.22 -14.95 2.98
N GLY A 215 -6.31 -15.71 2.36
CA GLY A 215 -6.42 -16.16 0.97
C GLY A 215 -6.08 -15.10 -0.08
N ILE A 216 -5.47 -13.97 0.33
CA ILE A 216 -5.05 -12.90 -0.58
C ILE A 216 -3.58 -13.12 -0.93
N HIS A 217 -3.33 -13.52 -2.17
CA HIS A 217 -1.99 -13.75 -2.72
C HIS A 217 -1.84 -13.02 -4.06
N PRO A 218 -0.63 -12.90 -4.62
CA PRO A 218 -0.47 -12.34 -5.95
C PRO A 218 -1.35 -13.05 -6.99
N ASP A 219 -1.91 -12.26 -7.90
CA ASP A 219 -2.89 -12.59 -8.94
C ASP A 219 -4.29 -13.00 -8.44
N SER A 220 -4.57 -12.88 -7.13
CA SER A 220 -5.93 -12.99 -6.61
C SER A 220 -6.73 -11.70 -6.85
N ASN A 221 -8.04 -11.84 -7.07
CA ASN A 221 -8.95 -10.71 -7.28
C ASN A 221 -9.61 -10.32 -5.96
N ASN A 222 -9.28 -9.14 -5.44
CA ASN A 222 -9.84 -8.66 -4.18
C ASN A 222 -10.29 -7.20 -4.30
N THR A 223 -11.31 -6.84 -3.54
CA THR A 223 -11.65 -5.43 -3.33
C THR A 223 -10.72 -4.83 -2.29
N VAL A 224 -10.55 -3.51 -2.28
CA VAL A 224 -9.77 -2.83 -1.23
C VAL A 224 -10.34 -3.11 0.17
N VAL A 225 -11.66 -3.30 0.29
CA VAL A 225 -12.33 -3.68 1.54
C VAL A 225 -11.89 -5.06 2.03
N ALA A 226 -11.77 -6.05 1.14
CA ALA A 226 -11.30 -7.38 1.50
C ALA A 226 -9.82 -7.36 1.96
N ILE A 227 -8.97 -6.61 1.25
CA ILE A 227 -7.57 -6.39 1.63
C ILE A 227 -7.49 -5.73 3.00
N HIS A 228 -8.26 -4.66 3.23
CA HIS A 228 -8.32 -3.96 4.50
C HIS A 228 -8.76 -4.86 5.65
N ALA A 229 -9.83 -5.65 5.47
CA ALA A 229 -10.29 -6.59 6.49
C ALA A 229 -9.22 -7.64 6.85
N ALA A 230 -8.49 -8.17 5.86
CA ALA A 230 -7.39 -9.10 6.09
C ALA A 230 -6.24 -8.45 6.88
N LEU A 231 -5.88 -7.21 6.55
CA LEU A 231 -4.83 -6.48 7.25
C LEU A 231 -5.22 -6.13 8.68
N VAL A 232 -6.43 -5.62 8.92
CA VAL A 232 -6.91 -5.34 10.28
C VAL A 232 -6.94 -6.61 11.13
N LYS A 233 -7.34 -7.75 10.56
CA LYS A 233 -7.32 -9.05 11.24
C LYS A 233 -5.90 -9.47 11.63
N GLY A 234 -4.92 -9.28 10.75
CA GLY A 234 -3.54 -9.70 11.00
C GLY A 234 -2.70 -8.72 11.83
N LEU A 235 -2.95 -7.43 11.69
CA LEU A 235 -2.21 -6.36 12.38
C LEU A 235 -2.84 -5.94 13.71
N GLY A 236 -4.16 -6.14 13.87
CA GLY A 236 -4.93 -5.63 15.00
C GLY A 236 -5.05 -4.10 15.03
N LYS A 237 -4.68 -3.43 13.94
CA LYS A 237 -4.65 -1.98 13.74
C LYS A 237 -5.12 -1.61 12.34
N ASN A 238 -5.58 -0.37 12.18
CA ASN A 238 -6.03 0.20 10.91
C ASN A 238 -4.85 0.73 10.07
N PRO A 239 -4.42 0.05 8.99
CA PRO A 239 -3.37 0.52 8.10
C PRO A 239 -3.91 1.46 7.00
N SER A 240 -3.01 2.10 6.27
CA SER A 240 -3.34 2.75 4.99
C SER A 240 -2.92 1.87 3.81
N ILE A 241 -3.78 1.76 2.80
CA ILE A 241 -3.57 0.94 1.59
C ILE A 241 -3.43 1.86 0.40
N HIS A 242 -2.30 1.79 -0.29
CA HIS A 242 -2.00 2.63 -1.44
C HIS A 242 -1.91 1.79 -2.71
N CYS A 243 -2.48 2.34 -3.78
CA CYS A 243 -2.45 1.76 -5.11
C CYS A 243 -1.90 2.76 -6.12
N LEU A 244 -1.21 2.20 -7.11
CA LEU A 244 -0.91 2.85 -8.36
C LEU A 244 -2.10 2.70 -9.31
N TYR A 245 -2.66 3.81 -9.77
CA TYR A 245 -3.75 3.80 -10.74
C TYR A 245 -3.23 4.04 -12.16
N ASP A 246 -3.37 3.02 -13.02
CA ASP A 246 -3.11 3.15 -14.44
C ASP A 246 -4.40 3.59 -15.16
N SER A 247 -4.47 4.90 -15.45
CA SER A 247 -5.59 5.51 -16.16
C SER A 247 -5.75 5.03 -17.60
N LYS A 248 -4.68 4.55 -18.26
CA LYS A 248 -4.72 4.05 -19.65
C LYS A 248 -5.38 2.67 -19.71
N LYS A 249 -5.17 1.85 -18.69
CA LYS A 249 -5.74 0.49 -18.58
C LYS A 249 -6.99 0.46 -17.73
N ASP A 250 -7.28 1.54 -17.00
CA ASP A 250 -8.38 1.63 -16.03
C ASP A 250 -8.24 0.58 -14.91
N VAL A 251 -7.00 0.41 -14.40
CA VAL A 251 -6.62 -0.63 -13.43
C VAL A 251 -5.92 0.00 -12.23
N SER A 252 -6.27 -0.46 -11.03
CA SER A 252 -5.60 -0.08 -9.78
C SER A 252 -4.72 -1.25 -9.31
N TYR A 253 -3.42 -1.02 -9.17
CA TYR A 253 -2.44 -2.01 -8.71
C TYR A 253 -2.07 -1.72 -7.25
N LEU A 254 -2.10 -2.74 -6.40
CA LEU A 254 -1.63 -2.64 -5.02
C LEU A 254 -0.14 -2.30 -5.02
N GLU A 255 0.21 -1.22 -4.33
CA GLU A 255 1.55 -0.62 -4.38
C GLU A 255 2.20 -0.58 -3.00
N GLU A 256 1.51 -0.03 -2.00
CA GLU A 256 2.06 0.05 -0.64
C GLU A 256 1.02 -0.29 0.42
N ILE A 257 1.52 -0.78 1.55
CA ILE A 257 0.75 -0.87 2.78
C ILE A 257 1.55 -0.18 3.87
N ARG A 258 0.87 0.71 4.58
CA ARG A 258 1.46 1.60 5.57
C ARG A 258 0.90 1.28 6.95
N ILE A 259 1.81 0.99 7.87
CA ILE A 259 1.51 0.61 9.25
C ILE A 259 1.99 1.74 10.16
N CYS A 260 1.15 2.20 11.07
CA CYS A 260 1.49 3.33 11.93
C CYS A 260 1.99 2.86 13.30
N PHE A 261 2.92 3.63 13.87
CA PHE A 261 3.50 3.41 15.19
C PHE A 261 3.49 4.69 16.01
N ASP A 262 3.21 4.57 17.31
CA ASP A 262 3.37 5.70 18.23
C ASP A 262 4.86 6.01 18.49
N LYS A 263 5.13 7.07 19.25
CA LYS A 263 6.50 7.47 19.63
C LYS A 263 7.22 6.48 20.55
N SER A 264 6.50 5.51 21.09
CA SER A 264 7.05 4.39 21.85
C SER A 264 7.23 3.14 20.99
N LEU A 265 7.12 3.29 19.66
CA LEU A 265 7.31 2.23 18.66
C LEU A 265 6.29 1.09 18.76
N ASN A 266 5.11 1.35 19.36
CA ASN A 266 4.01 0.39 19.38
C ASN A 266 3.08 0.64 18.20
N ALA A 267 2.62 -0.45 17.57
CA ALA A 267 1.66 -0.37 16.47
C ALA A 267 0.38 0.36 16.92
N THR A 268 -0.08 1.29 16.09
CA THR A 268 -1.25 2.13 16.32
C THR A 268 -2.03 2.34 15.02
N ASP A 269 -3.23 2.89 15.14
CA ASP A 269 -4.12 3.12 14.00
C ASP A 269 -3.65 4.35 13.18
N CYS A 270 -3.72 4.25 11.85
CA CYS A 270 -3.30 5.31 10.94
C CYS A 270 -4.33 6.45 10.80
N ASP A 271 -5.43 6.43 11.55
CA ASP A 271 -6.50 7.43 11.48
C ASP A 271 -5.98 8.87 11.66
N GLY A 272 -6.37 9.74 10.72
CA GLY A 272 -6.01 11.16 10.68
C GLY A 272 -4.67 11.46 10.00
N VAL A 273 -3.94 10.45 9.52
CA VAL A 273 -2.80 10.67 8.63
C VAL A 273 -3.29 11.20 7.28
N LYS A 274 -2.62 12.25 6.77
CA LYS A 274 -2.78 12.70 5.39
C LYS A 274 -1.47 12.45 4.65
N HIS A 275 -1.50 11.56 3.68
CA HIS A 275 -0.33 11.32 2.85
C HIS A 275 -0.76 10.94 1.42
N GLY A 276 -0.25 11.71 0.45
CA GLY A 276 -0.69 11.62 -0.94
C GLY A 276 -2.18 11.92 -1.09
N ASN A 277 -2.85 11.15 -1.95
CA ASN A 277 -4.27 11.26 -2.27
C ASN A 277 -5.15 10.22 -1.54
N ALA A 278 -4.64 9.56 -0.50
CA ALA A 278 -5.42 8.61 0.29
C ALA A 278 -6.48 9.32 1.13
N VAL A 279 -7.68 8.73 1.19
CA VAL A 279 -8.83 9.25 1.94
C VAL A 279 -9.43 8.16 2.83
N SER A 280 -10.07 8.58 3.92
CA SER A 280 -10.84 7.67 4.79
C SER A 280 -12.21 7.41 4.16
N ILE A 281 -12.56 6.14 3.99
CA ILE A 281 -13.85 5.71 3.44
C ILE A 281 -14.50 4.70 4.39
N ASP A 282 -15.71 5.02 4.82
CA ASP A 282 -16.51 4.13 5.67
C ASP A 282 -17.20 3.05 4.86
N TYR A 283 -17.22 1.83 5.39
CA TYR A 283 -17.96 0.71 4.83
C TYR A 283 -18.46 -0.20 5.97
N PRO A 284 -19.43 -1.11 5.70
CA PRO A 284 -19.87 -2.08 6.70
C PRO A 284 -18.71 -2.95 7.19
N GLY A 285 -18.19 -2.66 8.39
CA GLY A 285 -17.05 -3.37 8.98
C GLY A 285 -15.85 -2.51 9.33
N GLY A 286 -15.84 -1.21 8.97
CA GLY A 286 -14.80 -0.27 9.42
C GLY A 286 -14.59 0.91 8.48
N THR A 287 -13.47 1.60 8.69
CA THR A 287 -13.03 2.74 7.87
C THR A 287 -11.69 2.41 7.25
N VAL A 288 -11.62 2.34 5.92
CA VAL A 288 -10.37 2.10 5.19
C VAL A 288 -9.74 3.43 4.80
N ILE A 289 -8.42 3.56 4.99
CA ILE A 289 -7.64 4.70 4.48
C ILE A 289 -6.98 4.26 3.17
N THR A 290 -7.39 4.84 2.04
CA THR A 290 -6.89 4.39 0.74
C THR A 290 -7.04 5.41 -0.37
N ASN A 291 -6.17 5.31 -1.39
CA ASN A 291 -6.35 5.94 -2.70
C ASN A 291 -6.79 4.93 -3.79
N CYS A 292 -6.95 3.65 -3.44
CA CYS A 292 -7.40 2.62 -4.36
C CYS A 292 -8.86 2.85 -4.77
N HIS A 293 -9.21 2.45 -5.99
CA HIS A 293 -10.57 2.61 -6.49
C HIS A 293 -11.56 1.67 -5.77
N ILE A 294 -12.43 2.20 -4.90
CA ILE A 294 -13.27 1.36 -4.03
C ILE A 294 -14.25 0.43 -4.76
N SER A 295 -14.77 0.85 -5.91
CA SER A 295 -15.75 0.06 -6.67
C SER A 295 -15.12 -0.91 -7.68
N LYS A 296 -13.79 -1.04 -7.71
CA LYS A 296 -13.07 -1.91 -8.65
C LYS A 296 -12.17 -2.88 -7.88
N PRO A 297 -11.86 -4.06 -8.45
CA PRO A 297 -10.83 -4.91 -7.90
C PRO A 297 -9.48 -4.19 -7.86
N VAL A 298 -8.72 -4.45 -6.81
CA VAL A 298 -7.32 -4.07 -6.70
C VAL A 298 -6.48 -5.24 -7.21
N HIS A 299 -5.65 -4.98 -8.21
CA HIS A 299 -4.75 -5.96 -8.79
C HIS A 299 -3.49 -6.08 -7.94
N TYR A 300 -3.16 -7.30 -7.51
CA TYR A 300 -1.94 -7.59 -6.77
C TYR A 300 -1.04 -8.47 -7.63
N PRO A 301 -0.21 -7.93 -8.55
CA PRO A 301 0.40 -8.73 -9.61
C PRO A 301 1.61 -9.54 -9.13
N SER A 302 1.75 -10.80 -9.56
CA SER A 302 2.94 -11.63 -9.26
C SER A 302 4.15 -11.34 -10.18
N LEU A 303 3.89 -10.74 -11.34
CA LEU A 303 4.87 -10.38 -12.36
C LEU A 303 4.63 -8.94 -12.81
N VAL A 304 5.71 -8.25 -13.21
CA VAL A 304 5.62 -6.85 -13.66
C VAL A 304 4.69 -6.81 -14.87
N PRO A 305 3.53 -6.12 -14.78
CA PRO A 305 2.57 -6.10 -15.87
C PRO A 305 3.22 -5.63 -17.17
N ASN A 306 2.90 -6.30 -18.27
CA ASN A 306 3.35 -5.83 -19.56
C ASN A 306 2.73 -4.46 -19.85
N ARG A 307 3.55 -3.52 -20.34
CA ARG A 307 3.02 -2.39 -21.08
C ARG A 307 2.15 -2.96 -22.21
N ARG A 308 0.88 -2.57 -22.29
CA ARG A 308 0.21 -2.71 -23.58
C ARG A 308 1.01 -1.81 -24.49
N ARG A 309 1.69 -2.40 -25.49
CA ARG A 309 2.10 -1.64 -26.67
C ARG A 309 0.82 -0.92 -27.04
N GLN A 310 0.75 0.41 -26.88
CA GLN A 310 -0.24 1.14 -27.64
C GLN A 310 0.00 0.60 -29.04
N GLU A 311 -0.98 -0.09 -29.61
CA GLU A 311 -1.02 -0.14 -31.06
C GLU A 311 -0.99 1.34 -31.39
N GLU A 312 0.21 1.84 -31.73
CA GLU A 312 0.33 3.09 -32.42
C GLU A 312 -0.68 2.87 -33.52
N ASN A 313 -1.81 3.56 -33.43
CA ASN A 313 -2.63 3.86 -34.56
C ASN A 313 -1.75 4.79 -35.43
N LYS A 314 -0.60 4.28 -35.91
CA LYS A 314 -0.13 4.50 -37.25
C LYS A 314 -1.35 4.14 -38.07
N TRP A 315 -2.15 5.15 -38.32
CA TRP A 315 -3.01 5.27 -39.48
C TRP A 315 -2.15 4.82 -40.65
N LYS A 316 -2.14 3.50 -40.89
CA LYS A 316 -1.84 2.96 -42.20
C LYS A 316 -3.08 3.36 -42.97
N PHE A 317 -3.10 4.61 -43.45
CA PHE A 317 -3.95 4.98 -44.55
C PHE A 317 -3.84 3.82 -45.53
N PRO A 318 -4.95 3.15 -45.86
CA PRO A 318 -4.89 2.07 -46.82
C PRO A 318 -4.64 2.74 -48.16
N ILE A 319 -3.38 3.02 -48.49
CA ILE A 319 -2.94 3.44 -49.83
C ILE A 319 -3.49 2.45 -50.85
N VAL A 320 -3.64 1.18 -50.45
CA VAL A 320 -4.30 0.12 -51.21
C VAL A 320 -5.79 0.41 -51.48
N ASN A 321 -6.53 0.99 -50.54
CA ASN A 321 -7.94 1.37 -50.76
C ASN A 321 -8.08 2.66 -51.55
N LEU A 322 -7.17 3.63 -51.40
CA LEU A 322 -7.16 4.83 -52.25
C LEU A 322 -6.83 4.47 -53.71
N TYR A 323 -5.86 3.58 -53.94
CA TYR A 323 -5.55 3.06 -55.28
C TYR A 323 -6.73 2.31 -55.90
N LYS A 324 -7.42 1.45 -55.13
CA LYS A 324 -8.62 0.76 -55.59
C LYS A 324 -9.79 1.70 -55.85
N LEU A 325 -9.96 2.75 -55.04
CA LEU A 325 -10.99 3.77 -55.23
C LEU A 325 -10.71 4.62 -56.48
N VAL A 326 -9.45 5.02 -56.72
CA VAL A 326 -9.04 5.74 -57.93
C VAL A 326 -9.21 4.86 -59.17
N GLN A 327 -8.81 3.58 -59.13
CA GLN A 327 -9.05 2.62 -60.20
C GLN A 327 -10.55 2.42 -60.49
N PHE A 328 -11.38 2.36 -59.45
CA PHE A 328 -12.83 2.23 -59.59
C PHE A 328 -13.47 3.49 -60.20
N ILE A 329 -13.04 4.68 -59.80
CA ILE A 329 -13.56 5.95 -60.34
C ILE A 329 -13.14 6.14 -61.81
N MET A 330 -11.94 5.70 -62.20
CA MET A 330 -11.48 5.74 -63.60
C MET A 330 -12.36 4.92 -64.56
N TRP A 331 -13.09 3.91 -64.07
CA TRP A 331 -14.04 3.13 -64.87
C TRP A 331 -15.38 3.84 -65.12
N PHE A 332 -15.69 4.91 -64.39
CA PHE A 332 -16.93 5.68 -64.55
C PHE A 332 -16.75 7.00 -65.33
N THR A 333 -15.54 7.28 -65.82
CA THR A 333 -15.21 8.52 -66.55
C THR A 333 -14.68 8.27 -67.97
N LEU A 334 -14.91 7.09 -68.55
CA LEU A 334 -14.62 6.76 -69.95
C LEU A 334 -15.90 6.47 -70.73
#